data_AF-A0A3D0N7Q0-F1
#
_entry.id   AF-A0A3D0N7Q0-F1
#
_cell.length_a   1.000
_cell.length_b   1.000
_cell.length_c   1.000
_cell.angle_alpha   90.00
_cell.angle_beta   90.00
_cell.angle_gamma   90.00
#
_symmetry.space_group_name_H-M   'P 1'
#
loop_
_entity.id
_entity.type
_entity.pdbx_description
1 polymer ?
#
loop_
_entity_poly.entity_id
_entity_poly.type
_entity_poly.pdbx_seq_one_letter_code
_entity_poly.pdbx_strand_id
1 'polypeptide(L)'
;MLFTSGGPTCAQDAPAVEPIVPLPALQAADRPKNVIVMIADGCGFNHMTAARYYEHGDQPDPLYEAFPVAMAVRTCASGGSYDPAQVAADFDYVAGGATDSAAAATAMAT
;
A
#
# COMPACT_ATOMS: atom_id res chain seq x y z
N MET A 1 -1.01 -39.07 32.67
CA MET A 1 -0.31 -38.10 31.79
C MET A 1 -1.36 -37.21 31.17
N LEU A 2 -1.43 -35.96 31.62
CA LEU A 2 -2.41 -34.97 31.21
C LEU A 2 -1.81 -34.23 30.00
N PHE A 3 -2.40 -34.38 28.82
CA PHE A 3 -2.00 -33.58 27.66
C PHE A 3 -2.57 -32.17 27.83
N THR A 4 -1.72 -31.19 28.10
CA THR A 4 -2.11 -29.79 28.15
C THR A 4 -2.34 -29.28 26.73
N SER A 5 -3.60 -28.95 26.42
CA SER A 5 -4.02 -28.30 25.18
C SER A 5 -3.53 -26.84 25.16
N GLY A 6 -2.33 -26.62 24.66
CA GLY A 6 -1.79 -25.30 24.34
C GLY A 6 -1.59 -25.18 22.84
N GLY A 7 -2.67 -25.09 22.07
CA GLY A 7 -2.57 -24.67 20.67
C GLY A 7 -2.14 -23.21 20.58
N PRO A 8 -1.30 -22.81 19.61
CA PRO A 8 -0.91 -21.42 19.45
C PRO A 8 -2.17 -20.60 19.14
N THR A 9 -2.49 -19.67 20.03
CA THR A 9 -3.54 -18.68 19.80
C THR A 9 -3.05 -17.70 18.74
N CYS A 10 -3.89 -17.42 17.77
CA CYS A 10 -3.63 -16.58 16.60
C CYS A 10 -3.44 -15.08 16.93
N ALA A 11 -3.08 -14.75 18.17
CA ALA A 11 -3.21 -13.41 18.74
C ALA A 11 -1.93 -12.89 19.45
N GLN A 12 -0.78 -13.52 19.24
CA GLN A 12 0.47 -13.09 19.87
C GLN A 12 1.61 -13.11 18.84
N ASP A 13 1.64 -12.06 18.02
CA ASP A 13 2.84 -11.41 17.49
C ASP A 13 2.36 -10.34 16.50
N ALA A 14 1.63 -9.33 17.02
CA ALA A 14 1.55 -8.08 16.30
C ALA A 14 2.98 -7.52 16.31
N PRO A 15 3.65 -7.34 15.15
CA PRO A 15 4.97 -6.75 15.14
C PRO A 15 4.88 -5.41 15.86
N ALA A 16 5.84 -5.15 16.75
CA ALA A 16 5.95 -3.88 17.44
C ALA A 16 5.83 -2.77 16.38
N VAL A 17 4.84 -1.88 16.56
CA VAL A 17 4.74 -0.69 15.71
C VAL A 17 5.97 0.14 16.03
N GLU A 18 6.99 0.04 15.17
CA GLU A 18 8.20 0.85 15.28
C GLU A 18 7.77 2.32 15.39
N PRO A 19 8.27 3.06 16.40
CA PRO A 19 7.90 4.45 16.57
C PRO A 19 8.26 5.21 15.30
N ILE A 20 7.30 5.99 14.78
CA ILE A 20 7.54 6.86 13.63
C ILE A 20 8.61 7.88 14.05
N VAL A 21 9.84 7.66 13.61
CA VAL A 21 10.92 8.62 13.80
C VAL A 21 10.60 9.83 12.94
N PRO A 22 10.43 11.03 13.54
CA PRO A 22 10.16 12.22 12.76
C PRO A 22 11.32 12.47 11.79
N LEU A 23 10.98 12.70 10.52
CA LEU A 23 11.98 13.06 9.51
C LEU A 23 12.72 14.33 9.96
N PRO A 24 14.04 14.40 9.76
CA PRO A 24 14.80 15.61 10.06
C PRO A 24 14.25 16.80 9.27
N ALA A 25 14.42 18.01 9.81
CA ALA A 25 13.99 19.22 9.12
C ALA A 25 14.70 19.36 7.76
N LEU A 26 13.90 19.57 6.70
CA LEU A 26 14.39 19.67 5.33
C LEU A 26 15.37 20.84 5.20
N GLN A 27 16.64 20.56 4.91
CA GLN A 27 17.61 21.62 4.65
C GLN A 27 17.48 22.12 3.21
N ALA A 28 17.98 23.34 2.94
CA ALA A 28 17.94 23.90 1.59
C ALA A 28 18.68 23.02 0.55
N ALA A 29 19.70 22.27 0.98
CA ALA A 29 20.40 21.29 0.17
C ALA A 29 19.58 20.02 -0.12
N ASP A 30 18.59 19.71 0.73
CA ASP A 30 17.73 18.53 0.64
C ASP A 30 16.52 18.77 -0.29
N ARG A 31 16.34 20.00 -0.79
CA ARG A 31 15.23 20.31 -1.69
C ARG A 31 15.46 19.64 -3.04
N PRO A 32 14.51 18.84 -3.55
CA PRO A 32 14.67 18.21 -4.85
C PRO A 32 14.72 19.28 -5.94
N LYS A 33 15.78 19.26 -6.75
CA LYS A 33 15.90 20.13 -7.94
C LYS A 33 14.95 19.71 -9.04
N ASN A 34 14.69 18.41 -9.14
CA ASN A 34 13.82 17.79 -10.13
C ASN A 34 12.92 16.77 -9.42
N VAL A 35 11.68 16.69 -9.87
CA VAL A 35 10.73 15.66 -9.44
C VAL A 35 10.28 14.92 -10.70
N ILE A 36 10.52 13.61 -10.73
CA ILE A 36 10.03 12.73 -11.79
C ILE A 36 8.93 11.88 -11.17
N VAL A 37 7.71 12.01 -11.67
CA VAL A 37 6.55 11.24 -11.20
C VAL A 37 6.25 10.17 -12.24
N MET A 38 6.30 8.90 -11.83
CA MET A 38 5.90 7.76 -12.64
C MET A 38 4.54 7.28 -12.15
N ILE A 39 3.55 7.19 -13.05
CA ILE A 39 2.20 6.71 -12.73
C ILE A 39 1.95 5.44 -13.55
N ALA A 40 1.66 4.35 -12.86
CA ALA A 40 1.17 3.12 -13.46
C ALA A 40 -0.36 3.07 -13.28
N ASP A 41 -1.10 3.47 -14.31
CA ASP A 41 -2.58 3.49 -14.24
C ASP A 41 -3.15 2.09 -14.05
N GLY A 42 -4.15 1.95 -13.16
CA GLY A 42 -4.75 0.67 -12.78
C GLY A 42 -3.83 -0.29 -12.01
N CYS A 43 -2.60 0.13 -11.65
CA CYS A 43 -1.64 -0.76 -11.02
C CYS A 43 -1.78 -0.82 -9.50
N GLY A 44 -2.60 -1.76 -9.02
CA GLY A 44 -2.67 -2.12 -7.60
C GLY A 44 -1.59 -3.12 -7.16
N PHE A 45 -1.53 -3.42 -5.85
CA PHE A 45 -0.54 -4.37 -5.28
C PHE A 45 -0.52 -5.73 -5.99
N ASN A 46 -1.69 -6.27 -6.33
CA ASN A 46 -1.79 -7.55 -7.03
C ASN A 46 -1.23 -7.50 -8.46
N HIS A 47 -1.31 -6.34 -9.13
CA HIS A 47 -0.72 -6.19 -10.47
C HIS A 47 0.81 -6.19 -10.39
N MET A 48 1.39 -5.50 -9.40
CA MET A 48 2.83 -5.55 -9.14
C MET A 48 3.29 -6.98 -8.81
N THR A 49 2.56 -7.68 -7.94
CA THR A 49 2.85 -9.09 -7.61
C THR A 49 2.77 -9.99 -8.84
N ALA A 50 1.74 -9.82 -9.69
CA ALA A 50 1.60 -10.60 -10.91
C ALA A 50 2.73 -10.33 -11.92
N ALA A 51 3.10 -9.06 -12.12
CA ALA A 51 4.22 -8.67 -12.99
C ALA A 51 5.53 -9.28 -12.51
N ARG A 52 5.80 -9.17 -11.21
CA ARG A 52 6.95 -9.78 -10.55
C ARG A 52 7.02 -11.29 -10.76
N TYR A 53 5.92 -12.01 -10.53
CA TYR A 53 5.85 -13.46 -10.79
C TYR A 53 6.12 -13.82 -12.25
N TYR A 54 5.64 -13.01 -13.19
CA TYR A 54 5.84 -13.24 -14.60
C TYR A 54 7.29 -13.00 -15.05
N GLU A 55 7.92 -11.92 -14.60
CA GLU A 55 9.26 -11.51 -15.08
C GLU A 55 10.40 -12.10 -14.26
N HIS A 56 10.21 -12.27 -12.95
CA HIS A 56 11.26 -12.57 -11.98
C HIS A 56 10.91 -13.73 -11.02
N GLY A 57 9.71 -14.30 -11.12
CA GLY A 57 9.19 -15.25 -10.13
C GLY A 57 8.88 -14.54 -8.80
N ASP A 58 9.18 -15.18 -7.67
CA ASP A 58 8.85 -14.60 -6.35
C ASP A 58 9.86 -13.55 -5.84
N GLN A 59 10.78 -13.10 -6.70
CA GLN A 59 11.83 -12.15 -6.33
C GLN A 59 11.36 -10.71 -6.55
N PRO A 60 11.65 -9.77 -5.63
CA PRO A 60 11.26 -8.36 -5.76
C PRO A 60 11.73 -7.72 -7.07
N ASP A 61 10.88 -6.86 -7.65
CA ASP A 61 11.21 -6.12 -8.86
C ASP A 61 12.39 -5.16 -8.59
N PRO A 62 13.50 -5.25 -9.34
CA PRO A 62 14.70 -4.47 -9.08
C PRO A 62 14.55 -2.98 -9.40
N LEU A 63 13.46 -2.56 -10.05
CA LEU A 63 13.19 -1.18 -10.46
C LEU A 63 12.11 -0.54 -9.59
N TYR A 64 10.95 -1.18 -9.42
CA TYR A 64 9.80 -0.59 -8.72
C TYR A 64 9.76 -0.92 -7.22
N GLU A 65 10.32 -2.05 -6.79
CA GLU A 65 10.35 -2.45 -5.37
C GLU A 65 11.68 -2.11 -4.68
N ALA A 66 12.64 -1.54 -5.41
CA ALA A 66 13.95 -1.13 -4.88
C ALA A 66 13.94 0.24 -4.16
N PHE A 67 12.83 0.99 -4.22
CA PHE A 67 12.74 2.29 -3.55
C PHE A 67 12.76 2.13 -2.02
N PRO A 68 13.53 2.95 -1.29
CA PRO A 68 13.71 2.80 0.16
C PRO A 68 12.46 3.16 0.98
N VAL A 69 11.49 3.84 0.38
CA VAL A 69 10.24 4.26 1.03
C VAL A 69 9.07 3.76 0.20
N ALA A 70 8.23 2.92 0.81
CA ALA A 70 7.01 2.40 0.22
C ALA A 70 5.83 2.74 1.14
N MET A 71 4.78 3.33 0.58
CA MET A 71 3.56 3.69 1.32
C MET A 71 2.31 3.31 0.52
N ALA A 72 1.26 2.91 1.22
CA ALA A 72 -0.07 2.77 0.62
C ALA A 72 -0.75 4.14 0.50
N VAL A 73 -1.47 4.35 -0.60
CA VAL A 73 -2.23 5.60 -0.86
C VAL A 73 -3.70 5.26 -1.01
N ARG A 74 -4.56 6.09 -0.43
CA ARG A 74 -6.01 5.98 -0.56
C ARG A 74 -6.48 6.74 -1.80
N THR A 75 -7.23 6.05 -2.67
CA THR A 75 -7.65 6.57 -3.99
C THR A 75 -9.17 6.65 -4.13
N CYS A 76 -9.92 6.76 -3.03
CA CYS A 76 -11.38 6.91 -3.12
C CYS A 76 -11.76 8.20 -3.85
N ALA A 77 -12.85 8.16 -4.62
CA ALA A 77 -13.45 9.38 -5.16
C ALA A 77 -13.95 10.29 -4.02
N SER A 78 -14.25 11.55 -4.35
CA SER A 78 -14.83 12.50 -3.39
C SER A 78 -16.08 11.92 -2.72
N GLY A 79 -16.11 11.92 -1.39
CA GLY A 79 -17.19 11.34 -0.59
C GLY A 79 -17.11 9.83 -0.37
N GLY A 80 -16.14 9.13 -0.95
CA GLY A 80 -15.91 7.71 -0.71
C GLY A 80 -15.26 7.42 0.65
N SER A 81 -15.35 6.15 1.10
CA SER A 81 -14.76 5.61 2.35
C SER A 81 -14.11 4.25 2.10
N TYR A 82 -13.17 3.84 2.96
CA TYR A 82 -12.66 2.46 2.99
C TYR A 82 -12.90 1.89 4.39
N ASP A 83 -13.72 0.84 4.49
CA ASP A 83 -13.98 0.11 5.73
C ASP A 83 -13.51 -1.34 5.56
N PRO A 84 -12.44 -1.77 6.27
CA PRO A 84 -11.92 -3.12 6.14
C PRO A 84 -12.90 -4.21 6.58
N ALA A 85 -13.81 -3.91 7.52
CA ALA A 85 -14.80 -4.88 7.96
C ALA A 85 -15.86 -5.14 6.89
N GLN A 86 -16.25 -4.10 6.13
CA GLN A 86 -17.18 -4.23 5.00
C GLN A 86 -16.54 -5.01 3.85
N VAL A 87 -15.27 -4.71 3.52
CA VAL A 87 -14.53 -5.43 2.47
C VAL A 87 -14.42 -6.93 2.77
N ALA A 88 -14.22 -7.30 4.04
CA ALA A 88 -14.15 -8.70 4.44
C ALA A 88 -15.51 -9.42 4.40
N ALA A 89 -16.61 -8.68 4.55
CA ALA A 89 -17.97 -9.23 4.61
C ALA A 89 -18.67 -9.25 3.24
N ASP A 90 -18.36 -8.30 2.35
CA ASP A 90 -19.01 -8.11 1.06
C ASP A 90 -17.98 -7.79 -0.03
N PHE A 91 -17.87 -8.67 -1.00
CA PHE A 91 -16.95 -8.51 -2.13
C PHE A 91 -17.35 -7.35 -3.06
N ASP A 92 -18.65 -7.03 -3.15
CA ASP A 92 -19.13 -5.98 -4.04
C ASP A 92 -18.92 -4.57 -3.44
N TYR A 93 -18.63 -4.47 -2.13
CA TYR A 93 -18.35 -3.20 -1.46
C TYR A 93 -17.23 -2.41 -2.17
N VAL A 94 -16.16 -3.09 -2.60
CA VAL A 94 -15.03 -2.43 -3.28
C VAL A 94 -15.33 -2.02 -4.71
N ALA A 95 -16.37 -2.58 -5.34
CA ALA A 95 -16.79 -2.19 -6.68
C ALA A 95 -17.59 -0.88 -6.68
N GLY A 96 -18.13 -0.46 -5.53
CA GLY A 96 -18.87 0.78 -5.37
C GLY A 96 -17.98 2.02 -5.28
N GLY A 97 -18.22 3.01 -6.13
CA GLY A 97 -17.60 4.34 -5.99
C GLY A 97 -16.09 4.40 -6.26
N ALA A 98 -15.56 3.49 -7.08
CA ALA A 98 -14.18 3.54 -7.54
C ALA A 98 -13.89 4.87 -8.25
N THR A 99 -12.73 5.47 -7.98
CA THR A 99 -12.28 6.67 -8.70
C THR A 99 -11.98 6.33 -10.15
N ASP A 100 -12.24 7.27 -11.05
CA ASP A 100 -11.72 7.22 -12.41
C ASP A 100 -10.33 7.87 -12.49
N SER A 101 -9.63 7.66 -13.60
CA SER A 101 -8.27 8.17 -13.80
C SER A 101 -8.21 9.70 -13.82
N ALA A 102 -9.26 10.42 -14.26
CA ALA A 102 -9.24 11.87 -14.31
C ALA A 102 -9.37 12.49 -12.92
N ALA A 103 -10.26 11.98 -12.07
CA ALA A 103 -10.37 12.43 -10.68
C ALA A 103 -9.11 12.10 -9.87
N ALA A 104 -8.53 10.90 -10.06
CA ALA A 104 -7.29 10.50 -9.40
C ALA A 104 -6.10 11.38 -9.82
N ALA A 105 -5.95 11.65 -11.12
CA ALA A 105 -4.90 12.54 -11.63
C ALA A 105 -5.07 13.98 -11.10
N THR A 106 -6.31 14.47 -11.01
CA THR A 106 -6.61 15.78 -10.42
C THR A 106 -6.14 15.83 -8.96
N ALA A 107 -6.49 14.83 -8.15
CA ALA A 107 -6.09 14.76 -6.74
C ALA A 107 -4.56 14.72 -6.51
N MET A 108 -3.79 14.23 -7.49
CA MET A 108 -2.31 14.23 -7.41
C MET A 108 -1.69 15.55 -7.89
N ALA A 109 -2.38 16.29 -8.76
CA ALA A 109 -1.82 17.44 -9.47
C ALA A 109 -2.23 18.80 -8.86
N THR A 110 -3.29 18.86 -8.05
CA THR A 110 -3.85 20.10 -7.47
C THR A 110 -4.02 20.01 -5.97
#